data_AF-A0A5K7XQ47-F1
#
_entry.id   AF-A0A5K7XQ47-F1
#
_cell.length_a   1.000
_cell.length_b   1.000
_cell.length_c   1.000
_cell.angle_alpha   90.00
_cell.angle_beta   90.00
_cell.angle_gamma   90.00
#
_symmetry.space_group_name_H-M   'P 1'
#
loop_
_entity.id
_entity.type
_entity.pdbx_description
1 polymer ?
#
loop_
_entity_poly.entity_id
_entity_poly.type
_entity_poly.pdbx_seq_one_letter_code
_entity_poly.pdbx_strand_id
1 'polypeptide(L)'
;MRRRSAFTLVELLVVIAILGILIALLLPAVQAAREASRRASCQNNLKQLGLGLLTYHESQKVFPHGGWGFQWTGMPSRGFGLRQPGSWGYSLLPYIEQRPLWELARNGSIEEAHARLVQPMPMFNCPTRRGAEAVTLSGNYPYLKAIKPFGSPPEFAHSDFAISTGSTLITSDPGPGTLAAEVTHNWPMPEGYSADPTTQFTGISFSRTGTQLRRIVDGASQTYLIGEKYLHSEHYLTGESIGDNDSVFTGFCSDNHRYTRIDLTLAQDDSLPASSTSAQYRFGSAHAAGTNMVYCDGSVQVMSYDLDPLIHYRAGHGWDEGGSPAP
;
A
#
# COMPACT_ATOMS: atom_id res chain seq x y z
N MET A 1 -46.32 6.95 56.63
CA MET A 1 -46.62 6.86 55.18
C MET A 1 -45.70 7.80 54.41
N ARG A 2 -44.80 7.27 53.57
CA ARG A 2 -43.87 8.07 52.76
C ARG A 2 -44.62 8.51 51.50
N ARG A 3 -44.97 9.80 51.38
CA ARG A 3 -45.59 10.36 50.16
C ARG A 3 -44.66 10.09 48.98
N ARG A 4 -45.12 9.34 47.97
CA ARG A 4 -44.43 9.21 46.69
C ARG A 4 -44.72 10.49 45.89
N SER A 5 -43.68 11.23 45.52
CA SER A 5 -43.81 12.35 44.58
C SER A 5 -44.14 11.79 43.19
N ALA A 6 -45.28 12.18 42.63
CA ALA A 6 -45.61 11.88 41.24
C ALA A 6 -44.87 12.87 40.33
N PHE A 7 -44.22 12.36 39.29
CA PHE A 7 -43.48 13.14 38.30
C PHE A 7 -44.46 13.71 37.27
N THR A 8 -44.32 14.98 36.90
CA THR A 8 -45.22 15.62 35.92
C THR A 8 -44.78 15.29 34.49
N LEU A 9 -45.74 15.26 33.56
CA LEU A 9 -45.45 15.03 32.13
C LEU A 9 -44.50 16.10 31.57
N VAL A 10 -44.59 17.33 32.06
CA VAL A 10 -43.72 18.44 31.65
C VAL A 10 -42.28 18.21 32.10
N GLU A 11 -42.05 17.78 33.35
CA GLU A 11 -40.70 17.47 33.85
C GLU A 11 -40.03 16.37 33.02
N LEU A 12 -40.79 15.34 32.62
CA LEU A 12 -40.28 14.28 31.74
C LEU A 12 -39.90 14.80 30.36
N LEU A 13 -40.77 15.63 29.78
CA LEU A 13 -40.55 16.17 28.45
C LEU A 13 -39.33 17.11 28.41
N VAL A 14 -39.13 17.94 29.43
CA VAL A 14 -37.94 18.81 29.56
C VAL A 14 -36.67 17.98 29.67
N VAL A 15 -36.65 16.93 30.50
CA VAL A 15 -35.46 16.07 30.65
C VAL A 15 -35.11 15.37 29.33
N ILE A 16 -36.10 14.82 28.63
CA ILE A 16 -35.88 14.17 27.33
C ILE A 16 -35.39 15.20 26.30
N ALA A 17 -35.93 16.42 26.30
CA ALA A 17 -35.47 17.49 25.40
C ALA A 17 -33.99 17.85 25.64
N ILE A 18 -33.57 17.99 26.90
CA ILE A 18 -32.18 18.28 27.25
C ILE A 18 -31.26 17.12 26.84
N LEU A 19 -31.63 15.88 27.15
CA LEU A 19 -30.86 14.69 26.74
C LEU A 19 -30.75 14.59 25.21
N GLY A 20 -31.84 14.87 24.49
CA GLY A 20 -31.85 14.89 23.02
C GLY A 20 -30.87 15.91 22.44
N ILE A 21 -30.84 17.13 22.98
CA ILE A 21 -29.89 18.17 22.56
C ILE A 21 -28.44 17.75 22.87
N LEU A 22 -28.17 17.22 24.07
CA LEU A 22 -26.83 16.78 24.44
C LEU A 22 -26.34 15.66 23.52
N ILE A 23 -27.18 14.65 23.23
CA ILE A 23 -26.82 13.55 22.33
C ILE A 23 -26.60 14.05 20.90
N ALA A 24 -27.43 14.97 20.41
CA ALA A 24 -27.30 15.53 19.06
C ALA A 24 -25.97 16.28 18.89
N LEU A 25 -25.47 16.95 19.93
CA LEU A 25 -24.18 17.63 19.90
C LEU A 25 -22.99 16.67 20.11
N LEU A 26 -23.17 15.60 20.89
CA LEU A 26 -22.11 14.64 21.20
C LEU A 26 -21.84 13.64 20.05
N LEU A 27 -22.86 13.23 19.30
CA LEU A 27 -22.69 12.19 18.28
C LEU A 27 -21.68 12.59 17.17
N PRO A 28 -21.75 13.79 16.56
CA PRO A 28 -20.76 14.22 15.57
C PRO A 28 -19.34 14.33 16.16
N ALA A 29 -19.24 14.83 17.40
CA ALA A 29 -17.96 14.97 18.09
C ALA A 29 -17.30 13.61 18.37
N VAL A 30 -18.06 12.61 18.82
CA VAL A 30 -17.55 11.26 19.07
C VAL A 30 -17.11 10.58 17.77
N GLN A 31 -17.85 10.79 16.67
CA GLN A 31 -17.48 10.26 15.36
C GLN A 31 -16.17 10.87 14.84
N ALA A 32 -16.04 12.20 14.92
CA ALA A 32 -14.82 12.90 14.53
C ALA A 32 -13.60 12.45 15.37
N ALA A 33 -13.78 12.29 16.69
CA ALA A 33 -12.73 11.80 17.57
C ALA A 33 -12.30 10.35 17.23
N ARG A 34 -13.26 9.47 16.92
CA ARG A 34 -12.97 8.09 16.50
C ARG A 34 -12.17 8.05 15.20
N GLU A 35 -12.55 8.86 14.21
CA GLU A 35 -11.83 8.93 12.94
C GLU A 35 -10.43 9.53 13.08
N ALA A 36 -10.27 10.55 13.92
CA ALA A 36 -8.94 11.09 14.24
C ALA A 36 -8.03 10.03 14.87
N SER A 37 -8.56 9.19 15.76
CA SER A 37 -7.84 8.06 16.36
C SER A 37 -7.44 7.01 15.32
N ARG A 38 -8.36 6.62 14.42
CA ARG A 38 -8.04 5.68 13.32
C ARG A 38 -6.95 6.23 12.40
N ARG A 39 -7.02 7.52 12.04
CA ARG A 39 -5.99 8.18 11.25
C ARG A 39 -4.63 8.19 11.97
N ALA A 40 -4.59 8.49 13.27
CA ALA A 40 -3.36 8.44 14.04
C ALA A 40 -2.75 7.02 14.06
N SER A 41 -3.59 5.98 14.18
CA SER A 41 -3.15 4.59 14.07
C SER A 41 -2.62 4.26 12.67
N CYS A 42 -3.27 4.73 11.61
CA CYS A 42 -2.79 4.57 10.22
C CYS A 42 -1.42 5.23 10.01
N GLN A 43 -1.25 6.47 10.49
CA GLN A 43 0.02 7.18 10.46
C GLN A 43 1.12 6.45 11.23
N ASN A 44 0.79 5.85 12.38
CA ASN A 44 1.73 5.04 13.13
C ASN A 44 2.15 3.78 12.36
N ASN A 45 1.21 3.06 11.75
CA ASN A 45 1.51 1.91 10.89
C ASN A 45 2.49 2.29 9.76
N LEU A 46 2.18 3.36 9.03
CA LEU A 46 3.05 3.90 8.00
C LEU A 46 4.41 4.35 8.54
N LYS A 47 4.46 4.96 9.72
CA LYS A 47 5.73 5.34 10.37
C LYS A 47 6.60 4.12 10.66
N GLN A 48 6.02 3.03 11.19
CA GLN A 48 6.76 1.79 11.45
C GLN A 48 7.28 1.17 10.16
N LEU A 49 6.46 1.12 9.10
CA LEU A 49 6.88 0.64 7.79
C LEU A 49 8.02 1.50 7.21
N GLY A 50 7.90 2.83 7.30
CA GLY A 50 8.93 3.78 6.87
C GLY A 50 10.26 3.57 7.59
N LEU A 51 10.23 3.42 8.92
CA LEU A 51 11.44 3.11 9.70
C LEU A 51 12.04 1.75 9.32
N GLY A 52 11.22 0.72 9.12
CA GLY A 52 11.69 -0.58 8.65
C GLY A 52 12.36 -0.50 7.27
N LEU A 53 11.81 0.31 6.35
CA LEU A 53 12.39 0.54 5.02
C LEU A 53 13.73 1.29 5.09
N LEU A 54 13.90 2.21 6.04
CA LEU A 54 15.19 2.87 6.29
C LEU A 54 16.23 1.89 6.86
N THR A 55 15.84 1.03 7.80
CA THR A 55 16.73 -0.03 8.33
C THR A 55 17.10 -1.04 7.24
N TYR A 56 16.15 -1.39 6.36
CA TYR A 56 16.42 -2.18 5.17
C TYR A 56 17.49 -1.50 4.30
N HIS A 57 17.27 -0.21 3.96
CA HIS A 57 18.21 0.56 3.15
C HIS A 57 19.59 0.65 3.79
N GLU A 58 19.69 0.84 5.11
CA GLU A 58 20.96 0.88 5.81
C GLU A 58 21.78 -0.41 5.62
N SER A 59 21.11 -1.56 5.68
CA SER A 59 21.74 -2.87 5.54
C SER A 59 22.01 -3.28 4.07
N GLN A 60 21.06 -3.03 3.17
CA GLN A 60 21.12 -3.47 1.76
C GLN A 60 21.68 -2.40 0.81
N LYS A 61 21.89 -1.16 1.31
CA LYS A 61 22.36 0.04 0.59
C LYS A 61 21.46 0.52 -0.55
N VAL A 62 20.28 -0.08 -0.66
CA VAL A 62 19.25 0.20 -1.67
C VAL A 62 17.88 0.01 -1.02
N PHE A 63 16.87 0.78 -1.43
CA PHE A 63 15.50 0.50 -1.04
C PHE A 63 15.05 -0.83 -1.65
N PRO A 64 14.08 -1.54 -1.04
CA PRO A 64 13.63 -2.80 -1.60
C PRO A 64 13.01 -2.57 -2.98
N HIS A 65 13.21 -3.53 -3.87
CA HIS A 65 12.57 -3.53 -5.17
C HIS A 65 11.18 -4.16 -5.11
N GLY A 66 10.44 -4.04 -6.21
CA GLY A 66 9.09 -4.56 -6.34
C GLY A 66 9.00 -6.07 -6.53
N GLY A 67 10.13 -6.76 -6.66
CA GLY A 67 10.18 -8.20 -6.89
C GLY A 67 10.23 -8.49 -8.38
N TRP A 68 9.74 -9.66 -8.79
CA TRP A 68 9.69 -10.01 -10.20
C TRP A 68 8.41 -9.48 -10.85
N GLY A 69 7.36 -10.27 -10.80
CA GLY A 69 6.10 -9.98 -11.47
C GLY A 69 4.90 -10.31 -10.60
N PHE A 70 3.70 -9.96 -11.06
CA PHE A 70 2.44 -10.16 -10.36
C PHE A 70 2.07 -11.65 -10.14
N GLN A 71 2.85 -12.59 -10.69
CA GLN A 71 2.69 -14.03 -10.43
C GLN A 71 3.86 -14.60 -9.64
N TRP A 72 4.58 -13.82 -8.86
CA TRP A 72 5.74 -14.29 -8.12
C TRP A 72 5.67 -13.86 -6.65
N THR A 73 5.96 -14.76 -5.72
CA THR A 73 6.05 -14.43 -4.28
C THR A 73 7.48 -14.62 -3.76
N GLY A 74 7.74 -14.10 -2.57
CA GLY A 74 9.03 -14.15 -1.89
C GLY A 74 9.61 -15.55 -1.73
N MET A 75 10.93 -15.64 -1.81
CA MET A 75 11.68 -16.88 -1.56
C MET A 75 12.89 -16.62 -0.67
N PRO A 76 12.98 -17.27 0.51
CA PRO A 76 14.10 -17.03 1.43
C PRO A 76 15.44 -17.42 0.81
N SER A 77 15.46 -18.49 0.03
CA SER A 77 16.65 -19.00 -0.68
C SER A 77 17.21 -18.04 -1.74
N ARG A 78 16.47 -16.98 -2.09
CA ARG A 78 16.91 -15.93 -3.01
C ARG A 78 17.41 -14.66 -2.31
N GLY A 79 17.33 -14.58 -0.98
CA GLY A 79 17.90 -13.50 -0.19
C GLY A 79 17.28 -12.14 -0.50
N PHE A 80 18.09 -11.12 -0.76
CA PHE A 80 17.67 -9.77 -1.12
C PHE A 80 18.24 -9.37 -2.49
N GLY A 81 17.73 -8.26 -3.05
CA GLY A 81 18.17 -7.75 -4.34
C GLY A 81 17.61 -8.53 -5.52
N LEU A 82 18.04 -8.20 -6.76
CA LEU A 82 17.41 -8.55 -8.05
C LEU A 82 16.90 -10.00 -8.24
N ARG A 83 17.46 -10.96 -7.50
CA ARG A 83 17.09 -12.40 -7.54
C ARG A 83 15.89 -12.74 -6.67
N GLN A 84 15.46 -11.84 -5.79
CA GLN A 84 14.33 -12.02 -4.90
C GLN A 84 13.00 -11.79 -5.66
N PRO A 85 12.17 -12.84 -5.87
CA PRO A 85 10.88 -12.70 -6.56
C PRO A 85 9.82 -11.89 -5.80
N GLY A 86 9.85 -11.87 -4.47
CA GLY A 86 8.87 -11.15 -3.64
C GLY A 86 9.04 -9.64 -3.67
N SER A 87 7.96 -8.92 -3.39
CA SER A 87 7.98 -7.45 -3.37
C SER A 87 8.63 -6.84 -2.14
N TRP A 88 8.53 -5.52 -2.05
CA TRP A 88 9.01 -4.73 -0.93
C TRP A 88 8.43 -5.22 0.41
N GLY A 89 7.16 -5.64 0.45
CA GLY A 89 6.52 -6.12 1.67
C GLY A 89 7.18 -7.40 2.19
N TYR A 90 7.54 -8.33 1.30
CA TYR A 90 8.28 -9.54 1.68
C TYR A 90 9.67 -9.20 2.18
N SER A 91 10.39 -8.35 1.42
CA SER A 91 11.76 -7.96 1.74
C SER A 91 11.87 -7.18 3.06
N LEU A 92 10.79 -6.52 3.48
CA LEU A 92 10.71 -5.74 4.71
C LEU A 92 10.57 -6.60 5.97
N LEU A 93 10.04 -7.83 5.86
CA LEU A 93 9.69 -8.68 7.02
C LEU A 93 10.78 -8.78 8.11
N PRO A 94 12.08 -9.01 7.79
CA PRO A 94 13.12 -9.10 8.81
C PRO A 94 13.42 -7.79 9.55
N TYR A 95 12.94 -6.66 9.03
CA TYR A 95 13.17 -5.30 9.54
C TYR A 95 11.97 -4.72 10.28
N ILE A 96 10.90 -5.50 10.39
CA ILE A 96 9.69 -5.19 11.16
C ILE A 96 9.35 -6.32 12.14
N GLU A 97 10.38 -7.00 12.66
CA GLU A 97 10.26 -8.11 13.62
C GLU A 97 9.46 -9.32 13.12
N GLN A 98 9.36 -9.52 11.80
CA GLN A 98 8.67 -10.64 11.16
C GLN A 98 9.65 -11.63 10.48
N ARG A 99 10.86 -11.79 11.02
CA ARG A 99 11.84 -12.76 10.50
C ARG A 99 11.32 -14.20 10.40
N PRO A 100 10.53 -14.74 11.36
CA PRO A 100 9.98 -16.09 11.22
C PRO A 100 9.12 -16.25 9.96
N LEU A 101 8.32 -15.22 9.64
CA LEU A 101 7.48 -15.19 8.44
C LEU A 101 8.34 -15.11 7.16
N TRP A 102 9.44 -14.34 7.20
CA TRP A 102 10.38 -14.24 6.09
C TRP A 102 11.01 -15.58 5.73
N GLU A 103 11.38 -16.40 6.72
CA GLU A 103 12.05 -17.70 6.55
C GLU A 103 11.12 -18.84 6.10
N LEU A 104 9.79 -18.66 6.15
CA LEU A 104 8.85 -19.69 5.71
C LEU A 104 9.10 -20.11 4.25
N ALA A 105 8.97 -21.41 4.00
CA ALA A 105 9.26 -22.03 2.71
C ALA A 105 10.72 -21.94 2.27
N ARG A 106 11.68 -21.79 3.20
CA ARG A 106 13.12 -21.82 2.85
C ARG A 106 13.52 -23.10 2.12
N ASN A 107 12.92 -24.22 2.51
CA ASN A 107 13.14 -25.53 1.90
C ASN A 107 12.20 -25.80 0.71
N GLY A 108 11.39 -24.82 0.31
CA GLY A 108 10.45 -24.93 -0.80
C GLY A 108 9.09 -25.53 -0.45
N SER A 109 8.73 -25.60 0.85
CA SER A 109 7.41 -26.08 1.28
C SER A 109 6.29 -25.18 0.76
N ILE A 110 5.35 -25.76 0.01
CA ILE A 110 4.18 -25.07 -0.52
C ILE A 110 3.27 -24.61 0.63
N GLU A 111 3.03 -25.47 1.61
CA GLU A 111 2.18 -25.16 2.77
C GLU A 111 2.71 -23.96 3.56
N GLU A 112 4.02 -23.91 3.82
CA GLU A 112 4.64 -22.79 4.52
C GLU A 112 4.57 -21.48 3.68
N ALA A 113 4.72 -21.59 2.36
CA ALA A 113 4.60 -20.43 1.48
C ALA A 113 3.17 -19.88 1.47
N HIS A 114 2.18 -20.78 1.45
CA HIS A 114 0.76 -20.43 1.54
C HIS A 114 0.42 -19.82 2.89
N ALA A 115 0.91 -20.39 3.98
CA ALA A 115 0.76 -19.84 5.33
C ALA A 115 1.26 -18.39 5.42
N ARG A 116 2.38 -18.07 4.74
CA ARG A 116 2.84 -16.69 4.63
C ARG A 116 1.87 -15.79 3.88
N LEU A 117 1.41 -16.22 2.71
CA LEU A 117 0.55 -15.43 1.83
C LEU A 117 -0.82 -15.07 2.46
N VAL A 118 -1.32 -15.91 3.38
CA VAL A 118 -2.58 -15.69 4.10
C VAL A 118 -2.41 -14.99 5.46
N GLN A 119 -1.17 -14.78 5.94
CA GLN A 119 -0.94 -14.26 7.29
C GLN A 119 -1.40 -12.80 7.41
N PRO A 120 -2.46 -12.50 8.19
CA PRO A 120 -2.91 -11.13 8.34
C PRO A 120 -1.89 -10.33 9.15
N MET A 121 -1.65 -9.09 8.74
CA MET A 121 -0.70 -8.20 9.40
C MET A 121 -1.31 -6.79 9.54
N PRO A 122 -1.83 -6.44 10.74
CA PRO A 122 -2.47 -5.13 10.96
C PRO A 122 -1.61 -3.92 10.63
N MET A 123 -0.28 -4.06 10.70
CA MET A 123 0.67 -3.02 10.29
C MET A 123 0.53 -2.61 8.81
N PHE A 124 0.01 -3.48 7.95
CA PHE A 124 -0.16 -3.22 6.52
C PHE A 124 -1.56 -2.71 6.16
N ASN A 125 -2.46 -2.56 7.13
CA ASN A 125 -3.85 -2.16 6.91
C ASN A 125 -4.17 -0.80 7.52
N CYS A 126 -5.07 -0.08 6.87
CA CYS A 126 -5.66 1.15 7.37
C CYS A 126 -6.89 0.81 8.21
N PRO A 127 -6.94 1.16 9.51
CA PRO A 127 -8.06 0.82 10.39
C PRO A 127 -9.37 1.54 10.04
N THR A 128 -9.33 2.56 9.17
CA THR A 128 -10.55 3.17 8.60
C THR A 128 -11.15 2.30 7.50
N ARG A 129 -10.34 1.50 6.79
CA ARG A 129 -10.83 0.60 5.74
C ARG A 129 -11.27 -0.74 6.28
N ARG A 130 -10.41 -1.41 7.04
CA ARG A 130 -10.60 -2.83 7.39
C ARG A 130 -9.79 -3.26 8.61
N GLY A 131 -10.18 -4.41 9.15
CA GLY A 131 -9.32 -5.22 10.02
C GLY A 131 -8.27 -5.98 9.20
N ALA A 132 -7.32 -6.60 9.90
CA ALA A 132 -6.35 -7.48 9.28
C ALA A 132 -6.95 -8.88 9.13
N GLU A 133 -7.46 -9.19 7.95
CA GLU A 133 -8.09 -10.47 7.62
C GLU A 133 -7.58 -10.95 6.26
N ALA A 134 -7.56 -12.27 6.07
CA ALA A 134 -7.33 -12.87 4.76
C ALA A 134 -8.66 -12.84 3.99
N VAL A 135 -8.59 -12.53 2.69
CA VAL A 135 -9.76 -12.43 1.82
C VAL A 135 -9.69 -13.51 0.77
N THR A 136 -10.82 -14.15 0.51
CA THR A 136 -10.95 -15.19 -0.52
C THR A 136 -10.58 -14.66 -1.89
N LEU A 137 -9.76 -15.42 -2.60
CA LEU A 137 -9.37 -15.11 -3.97
C LEU A 137 -10.59 -15.10 -4.89
N SER A 138 -10.78 -13.97 -5.59
CA SER A 138 -11.80 -13.85 -6.61
C SER A 138 -11.59 -14.85 -7.75
N GLY A 139 -12.70 -15.44 -8.22
CA GLY A 139 -12.71 -16.26 -9.43
C GLY A 139 -12.42 -15.47 -10.71
N ASN A 140 -12.57 -14.14 -10.67
CA ASN A 140 -12.45 -13.25 -11.82
C ASN A 140 -11.00 -13.00 -12.26
N TYR A 141 -10.02 -13.39 -11.45
CA TYR A 141 -8.59 -13.20 -11.71
C TYR A 141 -7.82 -14.52 -11.80
N PRO A 142 -7.91 -15.26 -12.93
CA PRO A 142 -7.25 -16.57 -13.07
C PRO A 142 -5.74 -16.54 -12.84
N TYR A 143 -5.08 -15.41 -13.11
CA TYR A 143 -3.64 -15.27 -12.92
C TYR A 143 -3.22 -15.40 -11.44
N LEU A 144 -4.08 -15.03 -10.51
CA LEU A 144 -3.85 -15.16 -9.07
C LEU A 144 -3.89 -16.61 -8.59
N LYS A 145 -4.40 -17.55 -9.39
CA LYS A 145 -4.46 -18.98 -9.04
C LYS A 145 -3.17 -19.74 -9.37
N ALA A 146 -2.18 -19.05 -9.93
CA ALA A 146 -0.92 -19.63 -10.39
C ALA A 146 0.29 -18.81 -9.91
N ILE A 147 0.29 -18.37 -8.65
CA ILE A 147 1.46 -17.68 -8.06
C ILE A 147 2.65 -18.63 -8.04
N LYS A 148 3.77 -18.19 -8.60
CA LYS A 148 5.02 -18.94 -8.70
C LYS A 148 5.93 -18.62 -7.50
N PRO A 149 6.74 -19.60 -7.06
CA PRO A 149 6.79 -20.98 -7.54
C PRO A 149 5.85 -21.95 -6.79
N PHE A 150 5.01 -21.45 -5.87
CA PHE A 150 4.34 -22.30 -4.88
C PHE A 150 2.85 -22.59 -5.17
N GLY A 151 2.31 -22.14 -6.29
CA GLY A 151 0.87 -22.02 -6.46
C GLY A 151 0.28 -21.00 -5.49
N SER A 152 -1.05 -20.96 -5.43
CA SER A 152 -1.77 -19.97 -4.62
C SER A 152 -2.66 -20.65 -3.56
N PRO A 153 -2.68 -20.13 -2.32
CA PRO A 153 -3.74 -20.44 -1.36
C PRO A 153 -5.10 -19.93 -1.87
N PRO A 154 -6.23 -20.37 -1.29
CA PRO A 154 -7.55 -19.87 -1.65
C PRO A 154 -7.84 -18.44 -1.15
N GLU A 155 -6.96 -17.86 -0.33
CA GLU A 155 -7.14 -16.54 0.30
C GLU A 155 -5.82 -15.76 0.27
N PHE A 156 -5.87 -14.43 0.38
CA PHE A 156 -4.68 -13.58 0.57
C PHE A 156 -4.86 -12.55 1.68
N ALA A 157 -3.78 -12.26 2.39
CA ALA A 157 -3.71 -11.10 3.27
C ALA A 157 -3.40 -9.84 2.46
N HIS A 158 -4.34 -8.89 2.45
CA HIS A 158 -4.24 -7.65 1.68
C HIS A 158 -3.47 -6.56 2.43
N SER A 159 -3.10 -5.50 1.71
CA SER A 159 -2.49 -4.30 2.28
C SER A 159 -3.18 -3.04 1.78
N ASP A 160 -3.19 -1.99 2.59
CA ASP A 160 -3.71 -0.66 2.24
C ASP A 160 -2.62 0.34 1.81
N PHE A 161 -1.37 -0.09 1.82
CA PHE A 161 -0.21 0.75 1.54
C PHE A 161 0.58 0.25 0.33
N ALA A 162 1.16 1.18 -0.41
CA ALA A 162 1.96 0.87 -1.58
C ALA A 162 3.22 1.74 -1.62
N ILE A 163 4.29 1.18 -2.17
CA ILE A 163 5.56 1.90 -2.35
C ILE A 163 5.51 2.71 -3.65
N SER A 164 6.22 3.84 -3.68
CA SER A 164 6.25 4.74 -4.85
C SER A 164 7.10 4.16 -5.98
N THR A 165 6.49 4.06 -7.16
CA THR A 165 7.14 3.74 -8.45
C THR A 165 7.51 5.03 -9.22
N GLY A 166 7.25 6.20 -8.66
CA GLY A 166 7.46 7.46 -9.36
C GLY A 166 6.46 7.67 -10.49
N SER A 167 6.86 8.37 -11.54
CA SER A 167 5.96 8.87 -12.58
C SER A 167 5.94 8.04 -13.86
N THR A 168 6.85 7.09 -14.04
CA THR A 168 6.85 6.29 -15.26
C THR A 168 5.91 5.11 -15.06
N LEU A 169 4.76 5.11 -15.75
CA LEU A 169 3.83 3.97 -15.72
C LEU A 169 4.38 2.84 -16.56
N ILE A 170 4.38 1.64 -16.00
CA ILE A 170 4.96 0.46 -16.62
C ILE A 170 3.98 -0.69 -16.43
N THR A 171 3.67 -1.38 -17.53
CA THR A 171 2.79 -2.54 -17.49
C THR A 171 3.40 -3.64 -16.64
N SER A 172 2.62 -4.18 -15.71
CA SER A 172 3.03 -5.30 -14.88
C SER A 172 3.29 -6.54 -15.75
N ASP A 173 4.36 -7.28 -15.41
CA ASP A 173 4.81 -8.48 -16.13
C ASP A 173 4.57 -9.71 -15.24
N PRO A 174 4.15 -10.87 -15.78
CA PRO A 174 3.96 -12.09 -15.00
C PRO A 174 5.29 -12.68 -14.48
N GLY A 175 6.44 -12.15 -14.90
CA GLY A 175 7.76 -12.69 -14.66
C GLY A 175 8.02 -13.97 -15.47
N PRO A 176 9.23 -14.55 -15.32
CA PRO A 176 9.62 -15.77 -16.01
C PRO A 176 8.67 -16.94 -15.70
N GLY A 177 8.65 -17.93 -16.58
CA GLY A 177 7.90 -19.17 -16.35
C GLY A 177 8.49 -20.05 -15.25
N THR A 178 9.81 -19.95 -15.01
CA THR A 178 10.53 -20.74 -14.01
C THR A 178 11.59 -19.92 -13.30
N LEU A 179 12.07 -20.42 -12.15
CA LEU A 179 13.18 -19.79 -11.42
C LEU A 179 14.49 -19.72 -12.21
N ALA A 180 14.72 -20.65 -13.14
CA ALA A 180 15.91 -20.69 -13.98
C ALA A 180 15.83 -19.71 -15.16
N ALA A 181 14.62 -19.43 -15.65
CA ALA A 181 14.42 -18.52 -16.78
C ALA A 181 14.62 -17.04 -16.42
N GLU A 182 14.84 -16.69 -15.15
CA GLU A 182 15.13 -15.32 -14.69
C GLU A 182 16.24 -14.62 -15.50
N VAL A 183 17.30 -15.37 -15.84
CA VAL A 183 18.49 -14.84 -16.52
C VAL A 183 18.27 -14.52 -17.99
N THR A 184 17.29 -15.16 -18.64
CA THR A 184 16.96 -14.96 -20.06
C THR A 184 15.62 -14.27 -20.26
N HIS A 185 14.89 -13.97 -19.18
CA HIS A 185 13.60 -13.30 -19.25
C HIS A 185 13.76 -11.87 -19.73
N ASN A 186 12.89 -11.45 -20.65
CA ASN A 186 12.83 -10.08 -21.12
C ASN A 186 12.00 -9.25 -20.14
N TRP A 187 12.68 -8.70 -19.13
CA TRP A 187 12.04 -7.93 -18.07
C TRP A 187 11.41 -6.64 -18.62
N PRO A 188 10.25 -6.21 -18.06
CA PRO A 188 9.57 -5.01 -18.52
C PRO A 188 10.48 -3.80 -18.36
N MET A 189 10.55 -3.02 -19.44
CA MET A 189 11.22 -1.73 -19.49
C MET A 189 10.15 -0.63 -19.38
N PRO A 190 10.51 0.57 -18.93
CA PRO A 190 9.58 1.69 -18.96
C PRO A 190 9.00 1.98 -20.35
N GLU A 191 7.71 2.30 -20.46
CA GLU A 191 7.04 2.53 -21.74
C GLU A 191 7.72 3.67 -22.51
N GLY A 192 8.06 3.43 -23.79
CA GLY A 192 8.72 4.41 -24.66
C GLY A 192 10.26 4.39 -24.63
N TYR A 193 10.90 3.47 -23.90
CA TYR A 193 12.35 3.46 -23.75
C TYR A 193 13.02 2.13 -24.13
N SER A 194 14.25 2.21 -24.65
CA SER A 194 15.05 1.09 -25.18
C SER A 194 16.41 0.86 -24.45
N ALA A 195 16.65 1.52 -23.32
CA ALA A 195 17.92 1.47 -22.58
C ALA A 195 17.74 1.22 -21.07
N ASP A 196 18.84 0.89 -20.37
CA ASP A 196 18.94 0.42 -18.97
C ASP A 196 17.84 0.96 -18.01
N PRO A 197 17.00 0.08 -17.43
CA PRO A 197 15.87 0.49 -16.58
C PRO A 197 16.33 1.22 -15.31
N THR A 198 17.58 1.05 -14.89
CA THR A 198 18.15 1.75 -13.74
C THR A 198 18.40 3.24 -13.98
N THR A 199 18.25 3.71 -15.22
CA THR A 199 18.44 5.14 -15.61
C THR A 199 17.13 5.88 -15.86
N GLN A 200 15.99 5.19 -15.88
CA GLN A 200 14.72 5.75 -16.38
C GLN A 200 13.51 5.53 -15.45
N PHE A 201 13.67 4.67 -14.45
CA PHE A 201 12.73 4.57 -13.34
C PHE A 201 12.92 5.76 -12.39
N THR A 202 11.87 6.55 -12.15
CA THR A 202 11.99 7.79 -11.35
C THR A 202 11.67 7.60 -9.87
N GLY A 203 11.08 6.48 -9.45
CA GLY A 203 10.61 6.28 -8.07
C GLY A 203 11.60 5.60 -7.12
N ILE A 204 11.04 4.86 -6.15
CA ILE A 204 11.80 4.17 -5.11
C ILE A 204 11.93 2.67 -5.33
N SER A 205 10.85 2.01 -5.76
CA SER A 205 10.79 0.57 -5.98
C SER A 205 10.20 0.23 -7.35
N PHE A 206 10.91 -0.61 -8.10
CA PHE A 206 10.55 -1.11 -9.42
C PHE A 206 10.76 -2.63 -9.51
N SER A 207 10.28 -3.28 -10.57
CA SER A 207 10.62 -4.68 -10.86
C SER A 207 12.14 -4.87 -10.82
N ARG A 208 12.60 -5.72 -9.89
CA ARG A 208 14.00 -6.09 -9.58
C ARG A 208 14.95 -4.94 -9.18
N THR A 209 14.53 -3.69 -9.32
CA THR A 209 15.37 -2.51 -9.10
C THR A 209 14.81 -1.66 -7.96
N GLY A 210 15.68 -1.24 -7.04
CA GLY A 210 15.35 -0.26 -6.01
C GLY A 210 16.28 0.95 -6.10
N THR A 211 15.85 2.08 -5.55
CA THR A 211 16.62 3.31 -5.57
C THR A 211 17.56 3.40 -4.36
N GLN A 212 18.77 3.91 -4.58
CA GLN A 212 19.71 4.22 -3.49
C GLN A 212 19.44 5.64 -3.01
N LEU A 213 19.49 5.87 -1.69
CA LEU A 213 19.26 7.21 -1.12
C LEU A 213 20.14 8.30 -1.75
N ARG A 214 21.39 7.98 -2.14
CA ARG A 214 22.28 8.92 -2.84
C ARG A 214 21.80 9.37 -4.24
N ARG A 215 20.86 8.64 -4.84
CA ARG A 215 20.22 9.02 -6.11
C ARG A 215 19.02 9.93 -5.89
N ILE A 216 18.58 10.12 -4.64
CA ILE A 216 17.50 11.03 -4.28
C ILE A 216 18.06 12.45 -4.13
N VAL A 217 18.22 13.16 -5.24
CA VAL A 217 18.89 14.48 -5.28
C VAL A 217 17.96 15.63 -4.89
N ASP A 218 16.65 15.45 -5.06
CA ASP A 218 15.63 16.45 -4.69
C ASP A 218 15.36 16.50 -3.17
N GLY A 219 15.98 15.58 -2.42
CA GLY A 219 16.00 15.53 -0.97
C GLY A 219 15.06 14.46 -0.41
N ALA A 220 15.59 13.66 0.52
CA ALA A 220 14.84 12.55 1.13
C ALA A 220 13.56 12.98 1.85
N SER A 221 13.51 14.22 2.35
CA SER A 221 12.33 14.82 3.00
C SER A 221 11.28 15.37 2.03
N GLN A 222 11.55 15.33 0.71
CA GLN A 222 10.66 15.80 -0.35
C GLN A 222 10.21 14.68 -1.30
N THR A 223 10.86 13.52 -1.25
CA THR A 223 10.50 12.35 -2.07
C THR A 223 9.66 11.35 -1.28
N TYR A 224 8.53 10.92 -1.85
CA TYR A 224 7.67 9.87 -1.33
C TYR A 224 8.36 8.51 -1.35
N LEU A 225 8.18 7.79 -0.26
CA LEU A 225 8.59 6.41 -0.07
C LEU A 225 7.41 5.45 -0.21
N ILE A 226 6.47 5.51 0.73
CA ILE A 226 5.27 4.65 0.80
C ILE A 226 4.06 5.52 1.15
N GLY A 227 2.88 5.14 0.68
CA GLY A 227 1.65 5.88 0.93
C GLY A 227 0.42 4.99 0.93
N GLU A 228 -0.70 5.57 1.33
CA GLU A 228 -2.00 4.92 1.23
C GLU A 228 -2.43 4.76 -0.24
N LYS A 229 -2.96 3.58 -0.58
CA LYS A 229 -3.56 3.30 -1.89
C LYS A 229 -4.89 4.03 -2.03
N TYR A 230 -5.30 4.44 -3.23
CA TYR A 230 -6.73 4.66 -3.50
C TYR A 230 -7.44 3.30 -3.62
N LEU A 231 -8.64 3.17 -3.04
CA LEU A 231 -9.53 2.01 -3.17
C LEU A 231 -11.00 2.42 -3.20
N HIS A 232 -11.85 1.55 -3.75
CA HIS A 232 -13.30 1.66 -3.65
C HIS A 232 -13.81 0.94 -2.42
N SER A 233 -14.69 1.58 -1.65
CA SER A 233 -15.17 1.02 -0.38
C SER A 233 -15.98 -0.26 -0.54
N GLU A 234 -16.63 -0.45 -1.69
CA GLU A 234 -17.33 -1.69 -2.04
C GLU A 234 -16.41 -2.92 -2.16
N HIS A 235 -15.09 -2.71 -2.26
CA HIS A 235 -14.10 -3.79 -2.45
C HIS A 235 -13.15 -4.00 -1.27
N TYR A 236 -13.30 -3.26 -0.17
CA TYR A 236 -12.38 -3.38 0.98
C TYR A 236 -12.23 -4.79 1.53
N LEU A 237 -13.26 -5.63 1.38
CA LEU A 237 -13.34 -6.96 1.99
C LEU A 237 -13.57 -8.09 0.97
N THR A 238 -13.54 -7.82 -0.33
CA THR A 238 -13.98 -8.79 -1.35
C THR A 238 -12.87 -9.35 -2.24
N GLY A 239 -11.74 -8.63 -2.37
CA GLY A 239 -10.69 -9.00 -3.32
C GLY A 239 -11.10 -8.90 -4.79
N GLU A 240 -12.13 -8.11 -5.07
CA GLU A 240 -12.61 -7.85 -6.42
C GLU A 240 -11.92 -6.64 -7.07
N SER A 241 -11.18 -5.83 -6.32
CA SER A 241 -10.42 -4.71 -6.90
C SER A 241 -9.09 -5.17 -7.49
N ILE A 242 -8.80 -4.85 -8.75
CA ILE A 242 -7.51 -5.17 -9.40
C ILE A 242 -6.32 -4.50 -8.69
N GLY A 243 -6.56 -3.42 -7.93
CA GLY A 243 -5.52 -2.75 -7.14
C GLY A 243 -5.43 -3.24 -5.69
N ASP A 244 -6.19 -4.29 -5.32
CA ASP A 244 -6.27 -4.89 -3.98
C ASP A 244 -6.89 -6.31 -4.00
N ASN A 245 -6.34 -7.20 -4.81
CA ASN A 245 -6.72 -8.61 -4.90
C ASN A 245 -5.56 -9.57 -4.62
N ASP A 246 -4.37 -9.04 -4.35
CA ASP A 246 -3.15 -9.82 -4.13
C ASP A 246 -2.51 -9.56 -2.75
N SER A 247 -1.58 -10.44 -2.37
CA SER A 247 -0.79 -10.31 -1.16
C SER A 247 0.27 -9.22 -1.29
N VAL A 248 0.58 -8.57 -0.15
CA VAL A 248 1.72 -7.65 -0.03
C VAL A 248 3.09 -8.33 -0.25
N PHE A 249 3.11 -9.65 -0.39
CA PHE A 249 4.32 -10.44 -0.68
C PHE A 249 4.47 -10.82 -2.15
N THR A 250 3.43 -10.62 -2.95
CA THR A 250 3.48 -10.84 -4.39
C THR A 250 4.30 -9.72 -5.04
N GLY A 251 5.00 -10.03 -6.12
CA GLY A 251 5.98 -9.19 -6.80
C GLY A 251 5.39 -7.91 -7.40
N PHE A 252 6.01 -7.43 -8.49
CA PHE A 252 5.69 -6.10 -8.99
C PHE A 252 4.31 -6.10 -9.67
N CYS A 253 3.35 -5.45 -9.04
CA CYS A 253 1.96 -5.31 -9.49
C CYS A 253 1.35 -4.00 -8.96
N SER A 254 0.18 -3.64 -9.50
CA SER A 254 -0.62 -2.50 -9.05
C SER A 254 -0.86 -2.58 -7.55
N ASP A 255 -1.24 -3.73 -6.99
CA ASP A 255 -1.53 -3.88 -5.56
C ASP A 255 -0.44 -3.29 -4.69
N ASN A 256 0.82 -3.57 -4.99
CA ASN A 256 1.93 -3.21 -4.09
C ASN A 256 2.60 -1.88 -4.47
N HIS A 257 2.27 -1.30 -5.62
CA HIS A 257 2.99 -0.17 -6.21
C HIS A 257 2.03 0.87 -6.78
N ARG A 258 2.25 2.14 -6.45
CA ARG A 258 1.45 3.26 -6.97
C ARG A 258 2.36 4.30 -7.62
N TYR A 259 1.75 5.09 -8.48
CA TYR A 259 2.42 6.01 -9.38
C TYR A 259 2.07 7.45 -9.03
N THR A 260 2.90 8.36 -9.52
CA THR A 260 2.80 9.81 -9.33
C THR A 260 2.81 10.52 -10.69
N ARG A 261 2.23 9.91 -11.73
CA ARG A 261 2.05 10.62 -13.01
C ARG A 261 1.19 11.86 -12.81
N ILE A 262 1.37 12.84 -13.68
CA ILE A 262 0.66 14.11 -13.62
C ILE A 262 -0.87 13.94 -13.71
N ASP A 263 -1.34 12.90 -14.41
CA ASP A 263 -2.75 12.53 -14.54
C ASP A 263 -3.27 11.65 -13.38
N LEU A 264 -2.37 11.15 -12.53
CA LEU A 264 -2.67 10.25 -11.40
C LEU A 264 -2.57 10.97 -10.06
N THR A 265 -3.31 12.07 -9.90
CA THR A 265 -3.44 12.81 -8.64
C THR A 265 -3.95 11.95 -7.47
N LEU A 266 -3.64 12.41 -6.25
CA LEU A 266 -4.22 11.89 -5.02
C LEU A 266 -5.76 11.94 -5.08
N ALA A 267 -6.41 10.91 -4.56
CA ALA A 267 -7.86 10.81 -4.56
C ALA A 267 -8.38 10.24 -3.25
N GLN A 268 -9.49 10.79 -2.74
CA GLN A 268 -10.20 10.18 -1.63
C GLN A 268 -10.94 8.94 -2.14
N ASP A 269 -10.97 7.86 -1.37
CA ASP A 269 -11.73 6.66 -1.73
C ASP A 269 -13.17 7.02 -2.15
N ASP A 270 -13.67 6.33 -3.18
CA ASP A 270 -14.96 6.56 -3.84
C ASP A 270 -15.14 7.89 -4.59
N SER A 271 -14.11 8.74 -4.67
CA SER A 271 -14.19 10.00 -5.46
C SER A 271 -14.12 9.81 -6.98
N LEU A 272 -13.63 8.66 -7.45
CA LEU A 272 -13.62 8.31 -8.88
C LEU A 272 -14.79 7.36 -9.20
N PRO A 273 -15.20 7.22 -10.47
CA PRO A 273 -16.15 6.17 -10.85
C PRO A 273 -15.55 4.78 -10.64
N ALA A 274 -16.37 3.81 -10.21
CA ALA A 274 -15.95 2.40 -10.06
C ALA A 274 -15.38 1.78 -11.35
N SER A 275 -15.76 2.31 -12.52
CA SER A 275 -15.23 1.90 -13.82
C SER A 275 -13.85 2.50 -14.16
N SER A 276 -13.26 3.33 -13.29
CA SER A 276 -11.98 3.98 -13.53
C SER A 276 -10.83 2.96 -13.53
N THR A 277 -10.32 2.67 -14.72
CA THR A 277 -9.15 1.78 -14.90
C THR A 277 -7.85 2.36 -14.34
N SER A 278 -7.81 3.68 -14.11
CA SER A 278 -6.66 4.38 -13.53
C SER A 278 -6.62 4.35 -12.00
N ALA A 279 -7.74 4.02 -11.34
CA ALA A 279 -7.87 4.05 -9.88
C ALA A 279 -6.83 3.18 -9.17
N GLN A 280 -6.58 1.98 -9.71
CA GLN A 280 -5.60 1.03 -9.19
C GLN A 280 -4.15 1.52 -9.18
N TYR A 281 -3.84 2.61 -9.88
CA TYR A 281 -2.48 3.16 -9.98
C TYR A 281 -2.26 4.37 -9.07
N ARG A 282 -3.31 4.86 -8.41
CA ARG A 282 -3.26 6.08 -7.59
C ARG A 282 -2.92 5.80 -6.13
N PHE A 283 -2.16 6.72 -5.56
CA PHE A 283 -2.20 6.98 -4.12
C PHE A 283 -3.54 7.65 -3.76
N GLY A 284 -4.01 7.41 -2.55
CA GLY A 284 -5.31 7.90 -2.08
C GLY A 284 -5.58 7.50 -0.65
N SER A 285 -6.73 7.84 -0.08
CA SER A 285 -7.05 7.44 1.30
C SER A 285 -8.55 7.40 1.58
N ALA A 286 -8.93 6.58 2.56
CA ALA A 286 -10.28 6.59 3.13
C ALA A 286 -10.50 7.82 4.04
N HIS A 287 -9.42 8.43 4.52
CA HIS A 287 -9.50 9.57 5.42
C HIS A 287 -9.93 10.84 4.69
N ALA A 288 -11.00 11.49 5.16
CA ALA A 288 -11.45 12.76 4.58
C ALA A 288 -10.43 13.91 4.72
N ALA A 289 -9.47 13.78 5.65
CA ALA A 289 -8.46 14.82 5.90
C ALA A 289 -7.34 14.86 4.84
N GLY A 290 -7.19 13.82 4.02
CA GLY A 290 -6.11 13.70 3.04
C GLY A 290 -5.43 12.34 3.08
N THR A 291 -4.44 12.17 2.19
CA THR A 291 -3.66 10.94 2.05
C THR A 291 -2.43 10.96 2.95
N ASN A 292 -2.24 9.93 3.77
CA ASN A 292 -0.99 9.78 4.52
C ASN A 292 0.12 9.29 3.57
N MET A 293 1.21 10.05 3.52
CA MET A 293 2.41 9.76 2.75
C MET A 293 3.62 9.73 3.68
N VAL A 294 4.49 8.75 3.46
CA VAL A 294 5.79 8.63 4.10
C VAL A 294 6.85 9.09 3.12
N TYR A 295 7.81 9.87 3.58
CA TYR A 295 8.94 10.36 2.78
C TYR A 295 10.17 9.47 2.97
N CYS A 296 11.15 9.61 2.09
CA CYS A 296 12.41 8.86 2.13
C CYS A 296 13.31 9.20 3.34
N ASP A 297 12.97 10.20 4.15
CA ASP A 297 13.54 10.46 5.47
C ASP A 297 12.77 9.78 6.63
N GLY A 298 11.69 9.07 6.29
CA GLY A 298 10.79 8.38 7.22
C GLY A 298 9.77 9.29 7.91
N SER A 299 9.69 10.58 7.57
CA SER A 299 8.63 11.47 8.06
C SER A 299 7.28 11.09 7.44
N VAL A 300 6.19 11.31 8.17
CA VAL A 300 4.82 11.03 7.71
C VAL A 300 4.08 12.36 7.65
N GLN A 301 3.44 12.63 6.52
CA GLN A 301 2.65 13.85 6.32
C GLN A 301 1.30 13.51 5.70
N VAL A 302 0.31 14.35 5.97
CA VAL A 302 -1.01 14.28 5.34
C VAL A 302 -1.00 15.22 4.14
N MET A 303 -1.24 14.68 2.95
CA MET A 303 -1.31 15.42 1.70
C MET A 303 -2.77 15.70 1.34
N SER A 304 -3.06 16.92 0.92
CA SER A 304 -4.40 17.31 0.45
C SER A 304 -4.75 16.61 -0.85
N TYR A 305 -6.04 16.31 -1.07
CA TYR A 305 -6.55 15.87 -2.36
C TYR A 305 -6.50 16.96 -3.44
N ASP A 306 -6.49 18.23 -3.01
CA ASP A 306 -6.34 19.39 -3.88
C ASP A 306 -4.86 19.77 -4.13
N LEU A 307 -3.92 18.89 -3.78
CA LEU A 307 -2.50 19.11 -4.02
C LEU A 307 -2.26 19.33 -5.52
N ASP A 308 -1.47 20.36 -5.85
CA ASP A 308 -1.05 20.64 -7.23
C ASP A 308 -0.48 19.34 -7.85
N PRO A 309 -1.02 18.89 -9.00
CA PRO A 309 -0.54 17.68 -9.67
C PRO A 309 0.97 17.67 -9.92
N LEU A 310 1.58 18.84 -10.18
CA LEU A 310 3.02 18.96 -10.38
C LEU A 310 3.81 18.73 -9.09
N ILE A 311 3.28 19.13 -7.94
CA ILE A 311 3.90 18.83 -6.64
C ILE A 311 3.79 17.33 -6.35
N HIS A 312 2.63 16.73 -6.58
CA HIS A 312 2.45 15.28 -6.44
C HIS A 312 3.43 14.51 -7.35
N TYR A 313 3.54 14.94 -8.61
CA TYR A 313 4.46 14.40 -9.59
C TYR A 313 5.89 14.46 -9.09
N ARG A 314 6.41 15.65 -8.77
CA ARG A 314 7.80 15.84 -8.31
C ARG A 314 8.11 15.08 -7.03
N ALA A 315 7.17 15.04 -6.08
CA ALA A 315 7.36 14.29 -4.84
C ALA A 315 7.53 12.78 -5.09
N GLY A 316 7.09 12.23 -6.21
CA GLY A 316 7.37 10.83 -6.57
C GLY A 316 8.73 10.59 -7.21
N HIS A 317 9.47 11.63 -7.59
CA HIS A 317 10.76 11.50 -8.28
C HIS A 317 11.91 11.47 -7.27
N GLY A 318 12.85 10.57 -7.50
CA GLY A 318 14.16 10.58 -6.84
C GLY A 318 15.13 11.56 -7.51
N TRP A 319 14.98 11.86 -8.78
CA TRP A 319 15.86 12.81 -9.47
C TRP A 319 15.15 13.54 -10.60
N ASP A 320 15.12 14.86 -10.53
CA ASP A 320 14.71 15.72 -11.63
C ASP A 320 15.86 15.88 -12.65
N GLU A 321 15.68 15.43 -13.89
CA GLU A 321 16.49 15.91 -15.03
C GLU A 321 15.97 17.26 -15.59
N GLY A 322 15.06 17.94 -14.88
CA GLY A 322 14.46 19.20 -15.36
C GLY A 322 13.59 19.05 -16.62
N GLY A 323 13.21 17.83 -16.99
CA GLY A 323 12.30 17.55 -18.10
C GLY A 323 10.87 18.00 -17.80
N SER A 324 10.18 18.55 -18.79
CA SER A 324 8.73 18.74 -18.71
C SER A 324 8.03 17.38 -18.52
N PRO A 325 6.89 17.31 -17.81
CA PRO A 325 6.13 16.08 -17.67
C PRO A 325 5.89 15.48 -19.07
N ALA A 326 6.13 14.17 -19.23
CA ALA A 326 5.74 13.50 -20.47
C ALA A 326 4.21 13.66 -20.66
N PRO A 327 3.75 14.02 -21.88
CA PRO A 327 2.35 14.32 -22.17
C PRO A 327 1.39 13.15 -21.93
#